data_AF-A0A060CR82-F1
#
_entry.id   AF-A0A060CR82-F1
#
_cell.length_a   1.000
_cell.length_b   1.000
_cell.length_c   1.000
_cell.angle_alpha   90.00
_cell.angle_beta   90.00
_cell.angle_gamma   90.00
#
_symmetry.space_group_name_H-M   'P 1'
#
loop_
_entity.id
_entity.type
_entity.pdbx_description
1 polymer ?
#
loop_
_entity_poly.entity_id
_entity_poly.type
_entity_poly.pdbx_seq_one_letter_code
_entity_poly.pdbx_strand_id
1 'polypeptide(L)'
;MFKFLQYIFRRQWQSIRDYAHENGVSLIGDVPMFVAHNSADCWAHQELFDLDANGMPVSVAGVPPDYFSADGQLWGNPLYDYETMAADGYDWWVQRFRFGMTLVDEVRIDHFRGFEAFWAVPAQA
;
A
#
# COMPACT_ATOMS: atom_id res chain seq x y z
N MET A 1 16.69 16.96 7.66
CA MET A 1 15.56 16.91 8.61
C MET A 1 14.76 15.61 8.49
N PHE A 2 14.15 15.29 7.35
CA PHE A 2 13.29 14.09 7.21
C PHE A 2 13.96 12.76 7.59
N LYS A 3 15.21 12.50 7.15
CA LYS A 3 15.96 11.29 7.54
C LYS A 3 16.18 11.17 9.05
N PHE A 4 16.38 12.30 9.74
CA PHE A 4 16.55 12.31 11.19
C PHE A 4 15.25 11.95 11.92
N LEU A 5 14.11 12.47 11.45
CA LEU A 5 12.80 12.10 12.01
C LEU A 5 12.51 10.61 11.84
N GLN A 6 12.78 10.05 10.65
CA GLN A 6 12.64 8.61 10.39
C GLN A 6 13.59 7.77 11.26
N TYR A 7 14.82 8.24 11.51
CA TYR A 7 15.75 7.61 12.45
C TYR A 7 15.20 7.57 13.88
N ILE A 8 14.68 8.69 14.37
CA ILE A 8 14.08 8.77 15.72
C ILE A 8 12.86 7.86 15.83
N PHE A 9 11.97 7.88 14.84
CA PHE A 9 10.80 6.98 14.79
C PHE A 9 11.24 5.52 14.87
N ARG A 10 12.17 5.10 14.00
CA ARG A 10 12.63 3.71 13.96
C ARG A 10 13.26 3.27 15.28
N ARG A 11 14.05 4.15 15.91
CA ARG A 11 14.68 3.87 17.21
C ARG A 11 13.63 3.68 18.31
N GLN A 12 12.62 4.54 18.37
CA GLN A 12 11.57 4.45 19.38
C GLN A 12 10.66 3.24 19.14
N TRP A 13 10.29 2.98 17.88
CA TRP A 13 9.48 1.81 17.52
C TRP A 13 10.19 0.50 17.86
N GLN A 14 11.49 0.40 17.57
CA GLN A 14 12.27 -0.78 17.95
C GLN A 14 12.26 -1.01 19.46
N SER A 15 12.42 0.05 20.27
CA SER A 15 12.35 -0.07 21.72
C SER A 15 10.99 -0.59 22.22
N ILE A 16 9.89 -0.22 21.56
CA ILE A 16 8.54 -0.73 21.88
C ILE A 16 8.41 -2.20 21.50
N ARG A 17 8.91 -2.57 20.31
CA ARG A 17 8.89 -3.95 19.82
C ARG A 17 9.71 -4.88 20.72
N ASP A 18 10.92 -4.47 21.09
CA ASP A 18 11.79 -5.23 21.98
C ASP A 18 11.09 -5.47 23.33
N TYR A 19 10.47 -4.43 23.90
CA TYR A 19 9.69 -4.57 25.15
C TYR A 19 8.49 -5.51 25.00
N ALA A 20 7.76 -5.45 23.88
CA ALA A 20 6.66 -6.38 23.61
C ALA A 20 7.18 -7.83 23.56
N HIS A 21 8.29 -8.07 22.87
CA HIS A 21 8.92 -9.39 22.74
C HIS A 21 9.43 -9.92 24.08
N GLU A 22 10.04 -9.08 24.92
CA GLU A 22 10.45 -9.42 26.29
C GLU A 22 9.26 -9.90 27.14
N ASN A 23 8.04 -9.48 26.81
CA ASN A 23 6.81 -9.88 27.49
C ASN A 23 6.00 -10.94 26.72
N GLY A 24 6.59 -11.57 25.68
CA GLY A 24 5.93 -12.61 24.90
C GLY A 24 4.76 -12.13 24.04
N VAL A 25 4.72 -10.83 23.70
CA VAL A 25 3.69 -10.22 22.86
C VAL A 25 4.21 -10.02 21.45
N SER A 26 3.48 -10.51 20.44
CA SER A 26 3.76 -10.27 19.03
C SER A 26 2.95 -9.10 18.48
N LEU A 27 3.50 -8.39 17.50
CA LEU A 27 2.88 -7.23 16.87
C LEU A 27 2.31 -7.59 15.50
N ILE A 28 1.03 -7.28 15.28
CA ILE A 28 0.37 -7.37 13.98
C ILE A 28 0.28 -5.96 13.40
N GLY A 29 0.92 -5.76 12.26
CA GLY A 29 0.82 -4.54 11.46
C GLY A 29 -0.26 -4.62 10.40
N ASP A 30 -0.41 -3.54 9.64
CA ASP A 30 -1.47 -3.38 8.66
C ASP A 30 -0.91 -2.66 7.43
N VAL A 31 -1.16 -3.25 6.25
CA VAL A 31 -0.69 -2.72 4.97
C VAL A 31 -1.91 -2.45 4.08
N PRO A 32 -2.14 -1.17 3.72
CA PRO A 32 -3.04 -0.76 2.65
C PRO A 32 -2.82 -1.52 1.35
N MET A 33 -3.88 -2.02 0.73
CA MET A 33 -3.79 -2.57 -0.62
C MET A 33 -3.17 -1.51 -1.53
N PHE A 34 -3.79 -0.32 -1.60
CA PHE A 34 -3.36 0.77 -2.48
C PHE A 34 -2.60 1.86 -1.71
N VAL A 35 -1.67 2.52 -2.40
CA VAL A 35 -1.00 3.73 -1.92
C VAL A 35 -1.74 4.99 -2.39
N ALA A 36 -1.51 6.14 -1.78
CA ALA A 36 -2.08 7.40 -2.26
C ALA A 36 -1.39 7.87 -3.54
N HIS A 37 -2.11 8.55 -4.45
CA HIS A 37 -1.51 9.15 -5.65
C HIS A 37 -0.41 10.17 -5.29
N ASN A 38 -0.72 11.08 -4.37
CA ASN A 38 0.26 12.04 -3.85
C ASN A 38 1.13 11.40 -2.75
N SER A 39 1.96 10.43 -3.13
CA SER A 39 2.90 9.73 -2.25
C SER A 39 4.28 9.62 -2.90
N ALA A 40 5.31 9.41 -2.07
CA ALA A 40 6.65 9.13 -2.57
C ALA A 40 6.69 7.80 -3.35
N ASP A 41 5.86 6.82 -2.96
CA ASP A 41 5.73 5.53 -3.64
C ASP A 41 5.29 5.73 -5.09
N CYS A 42 4.19 6.47 -5.30
CA CYS A 42 3.66 6.73 -6.64
C CYS A 42 4.58 7.65 -7.46
N TRP A 43 5.17 8.67 -6.83
CA TRP A 43 6.05 9.62 -7.53
C TRP A 43 7.36 8.98 -8.02
N ALA A 44 7.97 8.12 -7.21
CA ALA A 44 9.27 7.52 -7.51
C ALA A 44 9.20 6.28 -8.41
N HIS A 45 8.01 5.68 -8.53
CA HIS A 45 7.77 4.42 -9.24
C HIS A 45 6.55 4.51 -10.17
N GLN A 46 6.42 5.61 -10.92
CA GLN A 46 5.23 5.88 -11.75
C GLN A 46 4.91 4.74 -12.72
N GLU A 47 5.94 4.04 -13.21
CA GLU A 47 5.83 2.88 -14.09
C GLU A 47 5.05 1.71 -13.49
N LEU A 48 4.88 1.66 -12.17
CA LEU A 48 4.16 0.60 -11.48
C LEU A 48 2.66 0.89 -11.31
N PHE A 49 2.18 2.00 -11.84
CA PHE A 49 0.81 2.49 -11.66
C PHE A 49 0.14 2.82 -12.99
N ASP A 50 -1.19 2.68 -13.04
CA ASP A 50 -2.03 3.05 -14.18
C ASP A 50 -2.17 4.57 -14.32
N LEU A 51 -1.12 5.21 -14.86
CA LEU A 51 -0.99 6.66 -15.00
C LEU A 51 -0.85 7.07 -16.48
N ASP A 52 -1.35 8.26 -16.79
CA ASP A 52 -1.15 8.90 -18.10
C ASP A 52 0.25 9.53 -18.23
N ALA A 53 0.54 10.10 -19.41
CA ALA A 53 1.83 10.75 -19.67
C ALA A 53 2.13 11.98 -18.79
N ASN A 54 1.13 12.52 -18.08
CA ASN A 54 1.27 13.61 -17.14
C ASN A 54 1.38 13.12 -15.68
N GLY A 55 1.38 11.81 -15.45
CA GLY A 55 1.39 11.20 -14.12
C GLY A 55 0.04 11.24 -13.41
N MET A 56 -1.07 11.45 -14.13
CA MET A 56 -2.43 11.43 -13.57
C MET A 56 -3.04 10.03 -13.69
N PRO A 57 -3.81 9.53 -12.71
CA PRO A 57 -4.43 8.22 -12.80
C PRO A 57 -5.37 8.12 -14.01
N VAL A 58 -5.24 7.05 -14.79
CA VAL A 58 -6.20 6.72 -15.85
C VAL A 58 -7.46 6.11 -15.22
N SER A 59 -7.25 5.19 -14.29
CA SER A 59 -8.29 4.59 -13.45
C SER A 59 -7.93 4.70 -11.97
N VAL A 60 -8.94 4.71 -11.12
CA VAL A 60 -8.79 4.78 -9.66
C VAL A 60 -9.51 3.63 -8.96
N ALA A 61 -9.03 3.31 -7.76
CA ALA A 61 -9.58 2.28 -6.92
C ALA A 61 -10.93 2.67 -6.32
N GLY A 62 -11.75 1.64 -6.09
CA GLY A 62 -13.01 1.72 -5.37
C GLY A 62 -13.60 0.34 -5.14
N VAL A 63 -14.88 0.31 -4.82
CA VAL A 63 -15.71 -0.91 -4.80
C VAL A 63 -17.04 -0.63 -5.50
N PRO A 64 -17.60 -1.61 -6.23
CA PRO A 64 -18.88 -1.44 -6.91
C PRO A 64 -20.02 -1.31 -5.90
N PRO A 65 -21.20 -0.84 -6.35
CA PRO A 65 -22.44 -1.02 -5.62
C PRO A 65 -22.68 -2.45 -5.17
N ASP A 66 -23.23 -2.60 -3.98
CA ASP A 66 -23.68 -3.88 -3.43
C ASP A 66 -24.95 -3.69 -2.57
N TYR A 67 -25.37 -4.75 -1.89
CA TYR A 67 -26.59 -4.71 -1.05
C TYR A 67 -26.42 -3.87 0.23
N PHE A 68 -25.19 -3.47 0.59
CA PHE A 68 -24.89 -2.57 1.70
C PHE A 68 -24.73 -1.12 1.26
N SER A 69 -24.26 -0.86 0.04
CA SER A 69 -24.09 0.48 -0.54
C SER A 69 -24.60 0.53 -1.98
N ALA A 70 -25.66 1.30 -2.21
CA ALA A 70 -26.26 1.47 -3.55
C ALA A 70 -25.33 2.18 -4.56
N ASP A 71 -24.38 2.98 -4.07
CA ASP A 71 -23.47 3.78 -4.90
C ASP A 71 -22.04 3.21 -4.92
N GLY A 72 -21.78 2.14 -4.18
CA GLY A 72 -20.42 1.63 -3.97
C GLY A 72 -19.56 2.62 -3.20
N GLN A 73 -18.25 2.66 -3.48
CA GLN A 73 -17.33 3.64 -2.91
C GLN A 73 -16.23 3.97 -3.91
N LEU A 74 -15.89 5.26 -4.01
CA LEU A 74 -14.75 5.76 -4.78
C LEU A 74 -13.63 6.15 -3.82
N TRP A 75 -12.48 5.47 -3.90
CA TRP A 75 -11.36 5.72 -2.99
C TRP A 75 -10.31 6.66 -3.58
N GLY A 76 -10.15 6.65 -4.91
CA GLY A 76 -9.30 7.62 -5.61
C GLY A 76 -7.81 7.27 -5.64
N ASN A 77 -7.40 6.12 -5.09
CA ASN A 77 -6.03 5.63 -5.20
C ASN A 77 -5.70 5.23 -6.65
N PRO A 78 -4.46 5.42 -7.13
CA PRO A 78 -4.03 4.85 -8.40
C PRO A 78 -4.04 3.32 -8.32
N LEU A 79 -4.35 2.68 -9.44
CA LEU A 79 -4.28 1.23 -9.57
C LEU A 79 -2.87 0.80 -9.97
N TYR A 80 -2.55 -0.47 -9.70
CA TYR A 80 -1.25 -1.05 -10.03
C TYR A 80 -1.22 -1.55 -11.47
N ASP A 81 -0.10 -1.30 -12.15
CA ASP A 81 0.26 -2.04 -13.36
C ASP A 81 0.91 -3.37 -12.97
N TYR A 82 0.07 -4.39 -12.78
CA TYR A 82 0.53 -5.73 -12.42
C TYR A 82 1.31 -6.43 -13.54
N GLU A 83 1.16 -6.03 -14.80
CA GLU A 83 1.97 -6.58 -15.90
C GLU A 83 3.41 -6.11 -15.77
N THR A 84 3.61 -4.82 -15.53
CA THR A 84 4.94 -4.24 -15.28
C THR A 84 5.56 -4.81 -14.01
N MET A 85 4.81 -4.93 -12.92
CA MET A 85 5.31 -5.55 -11.68
C MET A 85 5.67 -7.04 -11.87
N ALA A 86 4.92 -7.79 -12.68
CA ALA A 86 5.24 -9.19 -12.91
C ALA A 86 6.58 -9.38 -13.64
N ALA A 87 6.99 -8.39 -14.45
CA ALA A 87 8.22 -8.46 -15.25
C ALA A 87 9.50 -8.48 -14.39
N ASP A 88 9.50 -7.90 -13.19
CA ASP A 88 10.63 -7.91 -12.25
C ASP A 88 10.45 -8.88 -11.08
N GLY A 89 9.40 -9.70 -11.11
CA GLY A 89 9.07 -10.64 -10.03
C GLY A 89 8.45 -9.96 -8.81
N TYR A 90 7.74 -8.85 -9.01
CA TYR A 90 7.04 -8.08 -7.99
C TYR A 90 7.98 -7.46 -6.94
N ASP A 91 9.16 -6.97 -7.34
CA ASP A 91 10.18 -6.51 -6.39
C ASP A 91 9.66 -5.40 -5.47
N TRP A 92 8.90 -4.45 -6.01
CA TRP A 92 8.30 -3.36 -5.20
C TRP A 92 7.45 -3.88 -4.03
N TRP A 93 6.58 -4.87 -4.29
CA TRP A 93 5.77 -5.50 -3.24
C TRP A 93 6.63 -6.28 -2.25
N VAL A 94 7.65 -7.01 -2.73
CA VAL A 94 8.59 -7.73 -1.88
C VAL A 94 9.33 -6.77 -0.94
N GLN A 95 9.81 -5.63 -1.44
CA GLN A 95 10.47 -4.61 -0.62
C GLN A 95 9.51 -3.99 0.40
N ARG A 96 8.26 -3.73 0.01
CA ARG A 96 7.21 -3.23 0.89
C ARG A 96 6.96 -4.17 2.09
N PHE A 97 6.83 -5.47 1.83
CA PHE A 97 6.68 -6.47 2.90
C PHE A 97 7.95 -6.64 3.73
N ARG A 98 9.14 -6.70 3.09
CA ARG A 98 10.42 -6.77 3.80
C ARG A 98 10.56 -5.61 4.79
N PHE A 99 10.25 -4.38 4.36
CA PHE A 99 10.28 -3.22 5.22
C PHE A 99 9.25 -3.32 6.35
N GLY A 100 7.99 -3.68 6.04
CA GLY A 100 6.93 -3.85 7.03
C GLY A 100 7.30 -4.86 8.13
N MET A 101 7.88 -6.00 7.77
CA MET A 101 8.36 -7.02 8.71
C MET A 101 9.57 -6.58 9.57
N THR A 102 10.25 -5.48 9.20
CA THR A 102 11.21 -4.86 10.13
C THR A 102 10.53 -4.11 11.27
N LEU A 103 9.23 -3.80 11.16
CA LEU A 103 8.45 -3.08 12.16
C LEU A 103 7.56 -4.01 12.98
N VAL A 104 7.00 -5.05 12.36
CA VAL A 104 6.03 -5.95 12.99
C VAL A 104 6.38 -7.42 12.76
N ASP A 105 5.72 -8.32 13.46
CA ASP A 105 5.95 -9.76 13.36
C ASP A 105 5.04 -10.40 12.31
N GLU A 106 3.82 -9.88 12.18
CA GLU A 106 2.83 -10.31 11.19
C GLU A 106 2.20 -9.08 10.51
N VAL A 107 1.68 -9.27 9.30
CA VAL A 107 1.05 -8.20 8.52
C VAL A 107 -0.33 -8.63 8.08
N ARG A 108 -1.34 -7.84 8.44
CA ARG A 108 -2.65 -7.85 7.78
C ARG A 108 -2.55 -7.07 6.48
N ILE A 109 -3.09 -7.62 5.41
CA ILE A 109 -3.27 -6.89 4.15
C ILE A 109 -4.73 -6.50 4.06
N ASP A 110 -5.01 -5.19 4.05
CA ASP A 110 -6.38 -4.76 3.80
C ASP A 110 -6.77 -4.96 2.34
N HIS A 111 -8.09 -5.03 2.12
CA HIS A 111 -8.68 -5.29 0.82
C HIS A 111 -8.01 -6.43 0.02
N PHE A 112 -7.59 -7.49 0.72
CA PHE A 112 -6.81 -8.62 0.17
C PHE A 112 -7.39 -9.19 -1.14
N ARG A 113 -8.72 -9.18 -1.28
CA ARG A 113 -9.41 -9.64 -2.50
C ARG A 113 -8.95 -8.93 -3.78
N GLY A 114 -8.39 -7.71 -3.66
CA GLY A 114 -7.85 -6.93 -4.77
C GLY A 114 -6.64 -7.57 -5.46
N PHE A 115 -5.98 -8.56 -4.83
CA PHE A 115 -4.95 -9.36 -5.51
C PHE A 115 -5.54 -10.39 -6.49
N GLU A 116 -6.78 -10.83 -6.25
CA GLU A 116 -7.49 -11.72 -7.17
C GLU A 116 -8.17 -10.92 -8.27
N ALA A 117 -8.93 -9.89 -7.89
CA ALA A 117 -9.45 -8.89 -8.81
C ALA A 117 -9.81 -7.60 -8.05
N PHE A 118 -9.54 -6.44 -8.68
CA PHE A 118 -9.87 -5.12 -8.13
C PHE A 118 -10.92 -4.42 -8.99
N TRP A 119 -11.63 -3.47 -8.40
CA TRP A 119 -12.59 -2.64 -9.12
C TRP A 119 -11.90 -1.37 -9.62
N ALA A 120 -11.96 -1.14 -10.93
CA ALA A 120 -11.35 -0.01 -11.59
C ALA A 120 -12.43 0.97 -12.07
N VAL A 121 -12.37 2.22 -11.61
CA VAL A 121 -13.27 3.29 -12.04
C VAL A 121 -12.46 4.29 -12.89
N PRO A 122 -12.88 4.65 -14.12
CA PRO A 122 -12.20 5.68 -14.89
C PRO A 122 -12.09 6.99 -14.10
N ALA A 123 -10.91 7.61 -14.08
CA ALA A 123 -10.66 8.80 -13.25
C ALA A 123 -11.44 10.05 -13.69
N GLN A 124 -11.99 10.03 -14.90
CA GLN A 124 -12.80 11.12 -15.48
C GLN A 124 -14.32 10.89 -15.32
N ALA A 125 -14.73 9.85 -14.59
CA ALA A 125 -16.14 9.50 -14.38
C ALA A 125 -16.86 10.45 -13.40
#